data_AF-A0A4Q3RXJ3-F1
#
_entry.id   AF-A0A4Q3RXJ3-F1
#
_cell.length_a   1.000
_cell.length_b   1.000
_cell.length_c   1.000
_cell.angle_alpha   90.00
_cell.angle_beta   90.00
_cell.angle_gamma   90.00
#
_symmetry.space_group_name_H-M   'P 1'
#
loop_
_entity.id
_entity.type
_entity.pdbx_description
1 polymer ?
#
loop_
_entity_poly.entity_id
_entity_poly.type
_entity_poly.pdbx_seq_one_letter_code
_entity_poly.pdbx_strand_id
1 'polypeptide(L)'
;MDNTAKHGYGLKKTTNISVYFLFLILMLPFISLASFSASFLEQYPRAFKALESSQQTSILHWLVFETVYALNFLSIEFFFRSFLIIAFLRISGVHAIIPAACFYCCIHFDKPLAEATSSFFGGWLLGIISYNTKSIWGGWLVHVGIAWLMELFAFLQHQ
;
A
#
# COMPACT_ATOMS: atom_id res chain seq x y z
N MET A 1 -16.19 18.96 20.30
CA MET A 1 -15.80 17.57 20.00
C MET A 1 -16.37 17.24 18.63
N ASP A 2 -15.52 17.05 17.61
CA ASP A 2 -15.99 16.62 16.29
C ASP A 2 -16.62 15.22 16.43
N ASN A 3 -17.83 15.06 15.88
CA ASN A 3 -18.66 13.86 15.93
C ASN A 3 -18.12 12.71 15.06
N THR A 4 -16.90 12.84 14.53
CA THR A 4 -16.22 11.86 13.67
C THR A 4 -16.05 10.48 14.31
N ALA A 5 -16.09 10.37 15.63
CA ALA A 5 -16.06 9.08 16.33
C ALA A 5 -17.38 8.29 16.26
N LYS A 6 -18.50 8.89 15.82
CA LYS A 6 -19.82 8.21 15.81
C LYS A 6 -20.17 7.47 14.51
N HIS A 7 -19.38 7.60 13.45
CA HIS A 7 -19.69 6.99 12.15
C HIS A 7 -18.45 6.28 11.60
N GLY A 8 -18.59 5.01 11.20
CA GLY A 8 -17.50 4.11 10.79
C GLY A 8 -16.50 4.72 9.81
N TYR A 9 -15.43 5.27 10.36
CA TYR A 9 -14.32 5.84 9.60
C TYR A 9 -13.68 4.73 8.76
N GLY A 10 -13.49 4.99 7.48
CA GLY A 10 -12.86 4.08 6.53
C GLY A 10 -13.84 3.33 5.64
N LEU A 11 -15.12 3.23 6.02
CA LEU A 11 -16.12 2.46 5.26
C LEU A 11 -16.84 3.28 4.18
N LYS A 12 -16.66 4.62 4.13
CA LYS A 12 -17.28 5.44 3.10
C LYS A 12 -16.71 5.10 1.72
N LYS A 13 -17.56 5.09 0.70
CA LYS A 13 -17.12 4.95 -0.70
C LYS A 13 -16.25 6.15 -1.09
N THR A 14 -15.22 5.89 -1.91
CA THR A 14 -14.41 6.95 -2.51
C THR A 14 -15.20 7.62 -3.64
N THR A 15 -15.16 8.96 -3.71
CA THR A 15 -15.93 9.73 -4.71
C THR A 15 -15.09 10.20 -5.89
N ASN A 16 -13.78 10.39 -5.70
CA ASN A 16 -12.88 10.91 -6.73
C ASN A 16 -11.79 9.88 -7.05
N ILE A 17 -12.16 8.84 -7.80
CA ILE A 17 -11.26 7.73 -8.12
C ILE A 17 -10.06 8.16 -8.98
N SER A 18 -10.23 9.22 -9.77
CA SER A 18 -9.21 9.77 -10.68
C SER A 18 -7.95 10.20 -9.96
N VAL A 19 -8.06 10.70 -8.72
CA VAL A 19 -6.89 11.05 -7.90
C VAL A 19 -6.01 9.83 -7.67
N TYR A 20 -6.60 8.68 -7.34
CA TYR A 20 -5.86 7.45 -7.05
C TYR A 20 -5.20 6.86 -8.31
N PHE A 21 -5.86 6.97 -9.48
CA PHE A 21 -5.24 6.62 -10.75
C PHE A 21 -4.07 7.54 -11.11
N LEU A 22 -4.20 8.84 -10.86
CA LEU A 22 -3.09 9.78 -11.04
C LEU A 22 -1.89 9.38 -10.18
N PHE A 23 -2.11 8.97 -8.93
CA PHE A 23 -1.05 8.42 -8.07
C PHE A 23 -0.38 7.20 -8.68
N LEU A 24 -1.16 6.23 -9.19
CA LEU A 24 -0.61 5.03 -9.82
C LEU A 24 0.24 5.39 -11.05
N ILE A 25 -0.25 6.29 -11.90
CA ILE A 25 0.49 6.77 -13.07
C ILE A 25 1.80 7.46 -12.65
N LEU A 26 1.76 8.28 -11.60
CA LEU A 26 2.96 8.94 -11.08
C LEU A 26 3.98 7.94 -10.51
N MET A 27 3.53 6.82 -9.94
CA MET A 27 4.41 5.78 -9.42
C MET A 27 5.04 4.91 -10.51
N LEU A 28 4.40 4.78 -11.66
CA LEU A 28 4.86 3.96 -12.78
C LEU A 28 6.33 4.21 -13.18
N PRO A 29 6.80 5.45 -13.44
CA PRO A 29 8.21 5.69 -13.77
C PRO A 29 9.17 5.30 -12.64
N PHE A 30 8.80 5.53 -11.37
CA PHE A 30 9.64 5.16 -10.24
C PHE A 30 9.76 3.64 -10.08
N ILE A 31 8.64 2.92 -10.22
CA ILE A 31 8.62 1.44 -10.17
C ILE A 31 9.40 0.86 -11.36
N SER A 32 9.20 1.40 -12.55
CA SER A 32 9.93 0.98 -13.75
C SER A 32 11.45 1.15 -13.58
N LEU A 33 11.90 2.30 -13.07
CA LEU A 33 13.32 2.52 -12.77
C LEU A 33 13.84 1.61 -11.66
N ALA A 34 13.06 1.42 -10.58
CA ALA A 34 13.43 0.53 -9.48
C ALA A 34 13.56 -0.93 -9.93
N SER A 35 12.81 -1.35 -10.95
CA SER A 35 12.81 -2.73 -11.47
C SER A 35 14.16 -3.20 -12.00
N PHE A 36 15.04 -2.28 -12.39
CA PHE A 36 16.41 -2.61 -12.83
C PHE A 36 17.40 -2.84 -11.67
N SER A 37 16.98 -2.61 -10.43
CA SER A 37 17.85 -2.75 -9.25
C SER A 37 17.84 -4.18 -8.69
N ALA A 38 18.99 -4.65 -8.22
CA ALA A 38 19.13 -5.97 -7.61
C ALA A 38 18.24 -6.12 -6.36
N SER A 39 18.17 -5.09 -5.50
CA SER A 39 17.32 -5.11 -4.31
C SER A 39 15.83 -5.29 -4.63
N PHE A 40 15.37 -4.73 -5.75
CA PHE A 40 13.98 -4.88 -6.17
C PHE A 40 13.70 -6.31 -6.66
N LEU A 41 14.57 -6.85 -7.52
CA LEU A 41 14.47 -8.21 -8.03
C LEU A 41 14.71 -9.27 -6.95
N GLU A 42 15.37 -8.92 -5.83
CA GLU A 42 15.46 -9.77 -4.65
C GLU A 42 14.11 -9.86 -3.90
N GLN A 43 13.25 -8.84 -4.01
CA GLN A 43 11.97 -8.81 -3.32
C GLN A 43 10.80 -9.31 -4.18
N TYR A 44 10.84 -9.08 -5.50
CA TYR A 44 9.74 -9.32 -6.44
C TYR A 44 10.20 -10.23 -7.60
N PRO A 45 9.30 -10.99 -8.25
CA PRO A 45 7.88 -11.15 -7.93
C PRO A 45 7.71 -12.06 -6.70
N ARG A 46 6.87 -11.66 -5.75
CA ARG A 46 6.69 -12.36 -4.47
C ARG A 46 6.01 -13.70 -4.65
N ALA A 47 5.07 -13.81 -5.58
CA ALA A 47 4.31 -15.04 -5.77
C ALA A 47 5.22 -16.21 -6.16
N PHE A 48 6.17 -16.00 -7.07
CA PHE A 48 7.11 -17.06 -7.45
C PHE A 48 8.02 -17.46 -6.29
N LYS A 49 8.56 -16.49 -5.55
CA LYS A 49 9.44 -16.75 -4.41
C LYS A 49 8.73 -17.45 -3.25
N ALA A 50 7.48 -17.09 -2.99
CA ALA A 50 6.68 -17.72 -1.95
C ALA A 50 6.26 -19.16 -2.33
N LEU A 51 6.12 -19.44 -3.61
CA LEU A 51 5.68 -20.73 -4.13
C LEU A 51 6.84 -21.62 -4.64
N GLU A 52 8.08 -21.12 -4.64
CA GLU A 52 9.29 -21.84 -5.08
C GLU A 52 9.51 -23.16 -4.32
N SER A 53 9.10 -23.23 -3.05
CA SER A 53 9.19 -24.45 -2.25
C SER A 53 8.10 -25.48 -2.55
N SER A 54 7.10 -25.14 -3.38
CA SER A 54 6.02 -26.05 -3.74
C SER A 54 6.39 -26.83 -5.00
N GLN A 55 6.38 -28.17 -4.90
CA GLN A 55 6.71 -29.09 -6.01
C GLN A 55 5.74 -28.98 -7.20
N GLN A 56 4.61 -28.29 -7.04
CA GLN A 56 3.54 -28.12 -8.02
C GLN A 56 2.93 -26.72 -7.93
N THR A 57 3.62 -25.72 -8.46
CA THR A 57 3.09 -24.37 -8.67
C THR A 57 2.02 -24.39 -9.76
N SER A 58 0.75 -24.50 -9.36
CA SER A 58 -0.39 -24.36 -10.27
C SER A 58 -0.89 -22.91 -10.33
N ILE A 59 -1.58 -22.56 -11.41
CA ILE A 59 -2.25 -21.25 -11.56
C ILE A 59 -3.19 -20.94 -10.39
N LEU A 60 -3.80 -21.97 -9.79
CA LEU A 60 -4.67 -21.81 -8.63
C LEU A 60 -3.88 -21.33 -7.40
N HIS A 61 -2.69 -21.87 -7.15
CA HIS A 61 -1.85 -21.41 -6.04
C HIS A 61 -1.42 -19.97 -6.22
N TRP A 62 -1.06 -19.58 -7.46
CA TRP A 62 -0.73 -18.19 -7.79
C TRP A 62 -1.92 -17.25 -7.57
N LEU A 63 -3.11 -17.61 -8.06
CA LEU A 63 -4.33 -16.81 -7.87
C LEU A 63 -4.71 -16.65 -6.39
N VAL A 64 -4.57 -17.72 -5.60
CA VAL A 64 -4.81 -17.67 -4.14
C VAL A 64 -3.79 -16.74 -3.48
N PHE A 65 -2.51 -16.86 -3.84
CA PHE A 65 -1.46 -15.98 -3.32
C PHE A 65 -1.77 -14.51 -3.63
N GLU A 66 -2.03 -14.16 -4.88
CA GLU A 66 -2.32 -12.77 -5.30
C GLU A 66 -3.58 -12.23 -4.62
N THR A 67 -4.60 -13.06 -4.44
CA THR A 67 -5.82 -12.67 -3.74
C THR A 67 -5.54 -12.36 -2.28
N VAL A 68 -4.82 -13.24 -1.57
CA VAL A 68 -4.45 -13.03 -0.17
C VAL A 68 -3.52 -11.82 -0.04
N TYR A 69 -2.58 -11.65 -0.97
CA TYR A 69 -1.67 -10.52 -1.01
C TYR A 69 -2.43 -9.19 -1.17
N ALA A 70 -3.39 -9.13 -2.10
CA ALA A 70 -4.26 -7.97 -2.29
C ALA A 70 -5.15 -7.69 -1.06
N LEU A 71 -5.68 -8.74 -0.42
CA LEU A 71 -6.50 -8.61 0.78
C LEU A 71 -5.69 -8.16 2.00
N ASN A 72 -4.41 -8.52 2.10
CA ASN A 72 -3.54 -8.06 3.18
C ASN A 72 -3.46 -6.52 3.23
N PHE A 73 -3.50 -5.86 2.08
CA PHE A 73 -3.53 -4.39 2.03
C PHE A 73 -4.80 -3.81 2.64
N LEU A 74 -5.92 -4.53 2.68
CA LEU A 74 -7.12 -4.04 3.36
C LEU A 74 -6.87 -3.91 4.87
N SER A 75 -6.20 -4.89 5.47
CA SER A 75 -5.80 -4.86 6.88
C SER A 75 -4.81 -3.72 7.16
N ILE A 76 -3.82 -3.52 6.29
CA ILE A 76 -2.87 -2.41 6.38
C ILE A 76 -3.60 -1.06 6.29
N GLU A 77 -4.44 -0.88 5.27
CA GLU A 77 -5.18 0.37 5.09
C GLU A 77 -6.10 0.66 6.27
N PHE A 78 -6.85 -0.34 6.72
CA PHE A 78 -7.71 -0.20 7.89
C PHE A 78 -6.90 0.20 9.14
N PHE A 79 -5.77 -0.48 9.39
CA PHE A 79 -4.94 -0.20 10.55
C PHE A 79 -4.34 1.21 10.49
N PHE A 80 -3.66 1.57 9.41
CA PHE A 80 -2.94 2.85 9.33
C PHE A 80 -3.87 4.03 9.10
N ARG A 81 -4.84 3.93 8.18
CA ARG A 81 -5.64 5.09 7.76
C ARG A 81 -6.84 5.34 8.67
N SER A 82 -7.38 4.29 9.28
CA SER A 82 -8.50 4.40 10.21
C SER A 82 -8.03 4.35 11.65
N PHE A 83 -7.53 3.19 12.09
CA PHE A 83 -7.26 2.98 13.52
C PHE A 83 -6.16 3.90 14.05
N LEU A 84 -4.98 3.91 13.41
CA LEU A 84 -3.80 4.59 13.92
C LEU A 84 -3.92 6.12 13.82
N ILE A 85 -4.41 6.65 12.70
CA ILE A 85 -4.70 8.08 12.59
C ILE A 85 -5.68 8.50 13.69
N ILE A 86 -6.80 7.79 13.88
CA ILE A 86 -7.77 8.13 14.93
C ILE A 86 -7.18 8.05 16.33
N ALA A 87 -6.35 7.05 16.61
CA ALA A 87 -5.66 6.91 17.89
C ALA A 87 -4.81 8.15 18.19
N PHE A 88 -4.07 8.65 17.20
CA PHE A 88 -3.24 9.85 17.35
C PHE A 88 -4.00 11.18 17.22
N LEU A 89 -5.21 11.21 16.65
CA LEU A 89 -6.02 12.44 16.54
C LEU A 89 -6.23 13.11 17.90
N ARG A 90 -6.39 12.31 18.97
CA ARG A 90 -6.58 12.83 20.33
C ARG A 90 -5.33 13.46 20.94
N ILE A 91 -4.15 13.12 20.43
CA ILE A 91 -2.85 13.58 20.97
C ILE A 91 -2.35 14.78 20.17
N SER A 92 -2.40 14.70 18.84
CA SER A 92 -1.74 15.67 17.95
C SER A 92 -2.67 16.33 16.93
N GLY A 93 -3.99 16.13 17.04
CA GLY A 93 -4.96 16.67 16.08
C GLY A 93 -4.64 16.23 14.64
N VAL A 94 -4.79 17.13 13.67
CA VAL A 94 -4.52 16.83 12.24
C VAL A 94 -3.08 16.36 11.98
N HIS A 95 -2.12 16.73 12.85
CA HIS A 95 -0.75 16.26 12.73
C HIS A 95 -0.58 14.76 13.00
N ALA A 96 -1.63 14.06 13.47
CA ALA A 96 -1.69 12.61 13.66
C ALA A 96 -1.27 11.78 12.43
N ILE A 97 -1.38 12.36 11.24
CA ILE A 97 -1.00 11.70 9.98
C ILE A 97 0.52 11.50 9.91
N ILE A 98 1.32 12.44 10.42
CA ILE A 98 2.79 12.37 10.37
C ILE A 98 3.32 11.16 11.18
N PRO A 99 3.00 10.98 12.48
CA PRO A 99 3.45 9.81 13.21
C PRO A 99 2.88 8.52 12.61
N ALA A 100 1.63 8.51 12.13
CA ALA A 100 1.08 7.36 11.43
C ALA A 100 1.89 6.99 10.17
N ALA A 101 2.34 7.98 9.39
CA ALA A 101 3.21 7.79 8.23
C ALA A 101 4.61 7.29 8.63
N CYS A 102 5.16 7.76 9.76
CA CYS A 102 6.42 7.21 10.30
C CYS A 102 6.28 5.73 10.63
N PHE A 103 5.23 5.32 11.36
CA PHE A 103 4.99 3.90 11.66
C PHE A 103 4.77 3.07 10.39
N TYR A 104 4.11 3.65 9.38
CA TYR A 104 3.92 2.99 8.09
C TYR A 104 5.25 2.80 7.34
N CYS A 105 6.17 3.76 7.44
CA CYS A 105 7.53 3.61 6.93
C CYS A 105 8.30 2.49 7.64
N CYS A 106 8.15 2.37 8.96
CA CYS A 106 8.82 1.31 9.74
C CYS A 106 8.50 -0.11 9.27
N ILE A 107 7.27 -0.38 8.80
CA ILE A 107 6.92 -1.71 8.31
C ILE A 107 7.52 -2.03 6.91
N HIS A 108 8.21 -1.07 6.29
CA HIS A 108 8.93 -1.23 5.02
C HIS A 108 10.45 -1.28 5.21
N PHE A 109 10.97 -1.34 6.43
CA PHE A 109 12.43 -1.34 6.65
C PHE A 109 13.15 -2.59 6.13
N ASP A 110 12.42 -3.67 5.85
CA ASP A 110 12.93 -4.88 5.18
C ASP A 110 12.74 -4.83 3.65
N LYS A 111 12.36 -3.67 3.08
CA LYS A 111 12.13 -3.46 1.64
C LYS A 111 13.27 -2.65 1.03
N PRO A 112 13.39 -2.60 -0.31
CA PRO A 112 14.33 -1.72 -0.98
C PRO A 112 14.22 -0.28 -0.47
N LEU A 113 15.35 0.43 -0.33
CA LEU A 113 15.41 1.76 0.26
C LEU A 113 14.46 2.76 -0.41
N ALA A 114 14.32 2.69 -1.74
CA ALA A 114 13.38 3.52 -2.49
C ALA A 114 11.92 3.25 -2.10
N GLU A 115 11.53 1.98 -1.90
CA GLU A 115 10.20 1.59 -1.43
C GLU A 115 9.98 2.08 0.00
N ALA A 116 10.94 1.84 0.90
CA ALA A 116 10.85 2.29 2.30
C ALA A 116 10.69 3.81 2.41
N THR A 117 11.55 4.59 1.73
CA THR A 117 11.49 6.05 1.77
C THR A 117 10.22 6.61 1.12
N SER A 118 9.82 6.09 -0.04
CA SER A 118 8.58 6.51 -0.70
C SER A 118 7.33 6.13 0.08
N SER A 119 7.36 5.05 0.87
CA SER A 119 6.24 4.64 1.73
C SER A 119 5.87 5.71 2.77
N PHE A 120 6.84 6.47 3.29
CA PHE A 120 6.54 7.60 4.19
C PHE A 120 5.69 8.65 3.49
N PHE A 121 6.10 9.09 2.29
CA PHE A 121 5.39 10.10 1.52
C PHE A 121 4.02 9.61 1.05
N GLY A 122 3.94 8.35 0.59
CA GLY A 122 2.67 7.69 0.25
C GLY A 122 1.73 7.57 1.45
N GLY A 123 2.27 7.18 2.61
CA GLY A 123 1.57 7.12 3.89
C GLY A 123 1.02 8.47 4.32
N TRP A 124 1.84 9.51 4.19
CA TRP A 124 1.46 10.87 4.54
C TRP A 124 0.36 11.42 3.62
N LEU A 125 0.55 11.33 2.29
CA LEU A 125 -0.38 11.92 1.35
C LEU A 125 -1.71 11.15 1.26
N LEU A 126 -1.68 9.81 1.23
CA LEU A 126 -2.90 9.00 1.32
C LEU A 126 -3.56 9.14 2.69
N GLY A 127 -2.80 9.37 3.76
CA GLY A 127 -3.32 9.69 5.08
C GLY A 127 -4.12 10.99 5.10
N ILE A 128 -3.64 12.04 4.42
CA ILE A 128 -4.38 13.30 4.24
C ILE A 128 -5.68 13.05 3.47
N ILE A 129 -5.61 12.31 2.36
CA ILE A 129 -6.80 12.02 1.53
C ILE A 129 -7.82 11.20 2.32
N SER A 130 -7.38 10.14 3.02
CA SER A 130 -8.25 9.30 3.84
C SER A 130 -8.86 10.08 5.01
N TYR A 131 -8.10 10.97 5.65
CA TYR A 131 -8.60 11.84 6.70
C TYR A 131 -9.73 12.76 6.24
N ASN A 132 -9.67 13.29 5.02
CA ASN A 132 -10.70 14.17 4.48
C ASN A 132 -11.89 13.39 3.92
N THR A 133 -11.66 12.26 3.26
CA THR A 133 -12.71 11.46 2.60
C THR A 133 -13.39 10.45 3.54
N LYS A 134 -12.75 10.13 4.67
CA LYS A 134 -13.15 9.08 5.62
C LYS A 134 -13.28 7.70 4.95
N SER A 135 -12.44 7.43 3.96
CA SER A 135 -12.45 6.23 3.12
C SER A 135 -11.07 5.57 3.06
N ILE A 136 -11.02 4.24 3.07
CA ILE A 136 -9.78 3.47 2.83
C ILE A 136 -9.71 2.87 1.42
N TRP A 137 -10.83 2.79 0.71
CA TRP A 137 -10.93 2.04 -0.55
C TRP A 137 -9.98 2.56 -1.63
N GLY A 138 -9.79 3.88 -1.69
CA GLY A 138 -8.85 4.47 -2.64
C GLY A 138 -7.39 4.16 -2.30
N GLY A 139 -7.02 4.18 -1.01
CA GLY A 139 -5.68 3.76 -0.59
C GLY A 139 -5.43 2.28 -0.86
N TRP A 140 -6.44 1.43 -0.63
CA TRP A 140 -6.38 0.00 -0.96
C TRP A 140 -6.16 -0.23 -2.45
N LEU A 141 -6.90 0.47 -3.31
CA LEU A 141 -6.72 0.41 -4.77
C LEU A 141 -5.30 0.80 -5.18
N VAL A 142 -4.75 1.87 -4.60
CA VAL A 142 -3.38 2.31 -4.90
C VAL A 142 -2.35 1.27 -4.45
N HIS A 143 -2.49 0.71 -3.25
CA HIS A 143 -1.56 -0.32 -2.77
C HIS A 143 -1.59 -1.58 -3.63
N VAL A 144 -2.77 -2.10 -3.95
CA VAL A 144 -2.92 -3.26 -4.83
C VAL A 144 -2.35 -2.96 -6.22
N GLY A 145 -2.65 -1.78 -6.77
CA GLY A 145 -2.12 -1.35 -8.06
C GLY A 145 -0.58 -1.25 -8.07
N ILE A 146 0.03 -0.64 -7.04
CA ILE A 146 1.49 -0.56 -6.90
C ILE A 146 2.07 -1.98 -6.77
N ALA A 147 1.49 -2.83 -5.92
CA ALA A 147 1.94 -4.21 -5.72
C ALA A 147 1.96 -5.00 -7.04
N TRP A 148 0.87 -4.97 -7.80
CA TRP A 148 0.81 -5.65 -9.09
C TRP A 148 1.70 -5.03 -10.16
N LEU A 149 1.91 -3.71 -10.15
CA LEU A 149 2.92 -3.09 -11.01
C LEU A 149 4.31 -3.62 -10.65
N MET A 150 4.63 -3.77 -9.37
CA MET A 150 5.93 -4.30 -8.95
C MET A 150 6.12 -5.76 -9.39
N GLU A 151 5.11 -6.62 -9.21
CA GLU A 151 5.12 -8.00 -9.71
C GLU A 151 5.32 -8.04 -11.24
N LEU A 152 4.58 -7.22 -11.98
CA LEU A 152 4.65 -7.15 -13.45
C LEU A 152 6.04 -6.71 -13.93
N PHE A 153 6.56 -5.60 -13.40
CA PHE A 153 7.86 -5.09 -13.81
C PHE A 153 8.99 -6.04 -13.41
N ALA A 154 8.93 -6.70 -12.26
CA ALA A 154 9.89 -7.74 -11.90
C ALA A 154 9.83 -8.93 -12.88
N PHE A 155 8.61 -9.38 -13.23
CA PHE A 155 8.43 -10.47 -14.19
C PHE A 155 8.99 -10.13 -15.57
N LEU A 156 8.80 -8.90 -16.05
CA LEU A 156 9.33 -8.43 -17.33
C LEU A 156 10.87 -8.36 -17.36
N GLN A 157 11.53 -8.16 -16.22
CA GLN A 157 13.00 -8.12 -16.14
C GLN A 157 13.65 -9.50 -16.04
N HIS A 158 12.88 -10.52 -15.68
CA HIS A 158 13.34 -11.91 -15.61
C HIS A 158 13.13 -12.69 -16.92
N GLN A 159 12.68 -12.03 -17.99
CA GLN A 159 12.62 -12.58 -19.36
C GLN A 159 13.94 -12.33 -20.11
#